data_AF-A0A8D1GLF2-F1
#
_entry.id   AF-A0A8D1GLF2-F1
#
_cell.length_a   1.000
_cell.length_b   1.000
_cell.length_c   1.000
_cell.angle_alpha   90.00
_cell.angle_beta   90.00
_cell.angle_gamma   90.00
#
_symmetry.space_group_name_H-M   'P 1'
#
loop_
_entity.id
_entity.type
_entity.pdbx_description
1 polymer ?
#
loop_
_entity_poly.entity_id
_entity_poly.type
_entity_poly.pdbx_seq_one_letter_code
_entity_poly.pdbx_strand_id
1 'polypeptide(L)'
;MAIKGQMFLVANLGTKEPCHSSDPGCPDDGRYQFNTNVVFSSNGTLVSRYRKHNLYFEAAFDTPLEVDHSIFDTPFAGKFGTFTCFDILFFEPAVSILRDPEVKHIVYPTAWMNQLPLLAAIQIQRGFSIAFGINFLAANIHHPSLGMTGSGIHTPLKSFWHHDMESPEGRLIIAQIAKNPPGLISTGNTTSKMDIAHSKLLKILAGDLYSEKDAEDIHCDGAPEGNMSAPPTFNSEMMYDNFTLVPVWGKEGYLQVCADGLCCHLHYLRPTLSNELYSLGVFDGLHTVHGTYYVQACALVKCGGLGFDTCGQEITESTGIFDFHLWGNFSTSYIFPMLLTSGMTLETPDQVGWENGHYFLRKSGLSSGLVTAALYGRVYERD
;
A
#
# COMPACT_ATOMS: atom_id res chain seq x y z
N MET A 1 -3.52 20.27 27.39
CA MET A 1 -4.45 19.23 26.89
C MET A 1 -4.10 17.85 27.45
N ALA A 2 -2.87 17.36 27.26
CA ALA A 2 -2.40 16.06 27.78
C ALA A 2 -2.68 15.83 29.28
N ILE A 3 -2.27 16.77 30.15
CA ILE A 3 -2.49 16.69 31.62
C ILE A 3 -3.97 16.52 31.97
N LYS A 4 -4.84 17.37 31.39
CA LYS A 4 -6.28 17.36 31.68
C LYS A 4 -6.94 16.07 31.19
N GLY A 5 -6.47 15.54 30.05
CA GLY A 5 -6.96 14.30 29.46
C GLY A 5 -6.33 13.03 30.03
N GLN A 6 -5.30 13.15 30.87
CA GLN A 6 -4.51 12.03 31.38
C GLN A 6 -4.06 11.05 30.29
N MET A 7 -3.71 11.59 29.12
CA MET A 7 -3.38 10.83 27.92
C MET A 7 -2.11 11.36 27.26
N PHE A 8 -1.43 10.50 26.51
CA PHE A 8 -0.40 10.97 25.59
C PHE A 8 -1.07 11.78 24.48
N LEU A 9 -0.42 12.87 24.08
CA LEU A 9 -0.90 13.76 23.03
C LEU A 9 0.18 13.91 21.97
N VAL A 10 -0.15 13.56 20.74
CA VAL A 10 0.66 13.83 19.56
C VAL A 10 0.01 14.99 18.82
N ALA A 11 0.80 16.00 18.46
CA ALA A 11 0.32 17.14 17.69
C ALA A 11 1.38 17.55 16.66
N ASN A 12 0.94 18.10 15.53
CA ASN A 12 1.81 18.71 14.54
C ASN A 12 1.72 20.25 14.62
N LEU A 13 2.86 20.93 14.57
CA LEU A 13 2.97 22.37 14.69
C LEU A 13 4.20 22.90 13.94
N GLY A 14 4.20 24.18 13.59
CA GLY A 14 5.39 24.86 13.08
C GLY A 14 6.33 25.24 14.23
N THR A 15 7.60 24.84 14.17
CA THR A 15 8.63 25.32 15.10
C THR A 15 9.56 26.32 14.43
N LYS A 16 10.16 27.18 15.25
CA LYS A 16 11.16 28.16 14.83
C LYS A 16 12.39 28.00 15.70
N GLU A 17 13.56 27.87 15.07
CA GLU A 17 14.86 27.74 15.74
C GLU A 17 15.78 28.87 15.25
N PRO A 18 15.94 29.97 16.02
CA PRO A 18 16.85 31.06 15.67
C PRO A 18 18.29 30.55 15.50
N CYS A 19 18.98 31.04 14.49
CA CYS A 19 20.37 30.69 14.21
C CYS A 19 21.21 31.96 13.97
N HIS A 20 22.53 31.81 14.03
CA HIS A 20 23.47 32.91 13.83
C HIS A 20 24.25 32.70 12.54
N SER A 21 24.81 33.78 11.98
CA SER A 21 25.63 33.72 10.76
C SER A 21 26.90 32.87 10.88
N SER A 22 27.28 32.47 12.10
CA SER A 22 28.35 31.48 12.33
C SER A 22 27.93 30.05 12.00
N ASP A 23 26.62 29.76 11.96
CA ASP A 23 26.10 28.49 11.49
C ASP A 23 26.02 28.53 9.95
N PRO A 24 26.81 27.70 9.24
CA PRO A 24 26.85 27.71 7.78
C PRO A 24 25.53 27.27 7.12
N GLY A 25 24.64 26.57 7.84
CA GLY A 25 23.34 26.14 7.33
C GLY A 25 22.21 27.15 7.59
N CYS A 26 22.48 28.22 8.34
CA CYS A 26 21.45 29.16 8.78
C CYS A 26 20.83 29.89 7.58
N PRO A 27 19.50 29.85 7.39
CA PRO A 27 18.84 30.61 6.34
C PRO A 27 19.08 32.11 6.46
N ASP A 28 19.03 32.82 5.33
CA ASP A 28 19.28 34.27 5.25
C ASP A 28 18.39 35.11 6.18
N ASP A 29 17.22 34.59 6.54
CA ASP A 29 16.25 35.24 7.42
C ASP A 29 16.48 34.97 8.93
N GLY A 30 17.60 34.30 9.27
CA GLY A 30 18.15 34.15 10.62
C GLY A 30 17.47 33.08 11.49
N ARG A 31 16.71 32.15 10.91
CA ARG A 31 16.12 31.02 11.64
C ARG A 31 15.86 29.84 10.73
N TYR A 32 15.82 28.65 11.32
CA TYR A 32 15.12 27.52 10.75
C TYR A 32 13.64 27.52 11.14
N GLN A 33 12.81 26.97 10.27
CA GLN A 33 11.37 26.78 10.46
C GLN A 33 11.00 25.35 10.05
N PHE A 34 10.45 24.54 10.95
CA PHE A 34 10.18 23.13 10.67
C PHE A 34 8.73 22.75 10.86
N ASN A 35 8.20 21.91 9.95
CA ASN A 35 6.99 21.13 10.19
C ASN A 35 7.32 20.07 11.25
N THR A 36 6.68 20.12 12.42
CA THR A 36 7.16 19.40 13.60
C THR A 36 6.06 18.63 14.32
N ASN A 37 6.22 17.31 14.47
CA ASN A 37 5.44 16.56 15.45
C ASN A 37 6.05 16.75 16.84
N VAL A 38 5.19 16.94 17.84
CA VAL A 38 5.55 16.91 19.25
C VAL A 38 4.70 15.87 19.98
N VAL A 39 5.30 15.22 20.97
CA VAL A 39 4.63 14.22 21.79
C VAL A 39 4.72 14.62 23.25
N PHE A 40 3.58 14.81 23.89
CA PHE A 40 3.47 15.02 25.33
C PHE A 40 2.97 13.76 26.01
N SER A 41 3.59 13.37 27.12
CA SER A 41 3.07 12.29 27.97
C SER A 41 1.85 12.73 28.77
N SER A 42 1.20 11.79 29.47
CA SER A 42 0.00 12.07 30.28
C SER A 42 0.21 13.06 31.43
N ASN A 43 1.45 13.29 31.87
CA ASN A 43 1.79 14.31 32.87
C ASN A 43 2.18 15.67 32.25
N GLY A 44 2.12 15.79 30.92
CA GLY A 44 2.44 17.02 30.18
C GLY A 44 3.92 17.21 29.83
N THR A 45 4.79 16.23 30.10
CA THR A 45 6.21 16.29 29.70
C THR A 45 6.33 16.10 28.19
N LEU A 46 7.11 16.95 27.52
CA LEU A 46 7.50 16.74 26.12
C LEU A 46 8.48 15.55 26.06
N VAL A 47 8.08 14.45 25.44
CA VAL A 47 8.84 13.19 25.39
C VAL A 47 9.41 12.88 24.01
N SER A 48 8.94 13.55 22.96
CA SER A 48 9.50 13.42 21.62
C SER A 48 9.20 14.64 20.76
N ARG A 49 10.07 14.85 19.77
CA ARG A 49 9.97 15.87 18.73
C ARG A 49 10.50 15.29 17.43
N TYR A 50 9.82 15.53 16.32
CA TYR A 50 10.22 15.08 14.98
C TYR A 50 10.02 16.22 13.99
N ARG A 51 11.07 16.60 13.26
CA ARG A 51 11.00 17.56 12.14
C ARG A 51 10.83 16.78 10.84
N LYS A 52 9.78 17.10 10.09
CA LYS A 52 9.45 16.46 8.82
C LYS A 52 10.64 16.53 7.86
N HIS A 53 11.06 15.38 7.35
CA HIS A 53 12.20 15.30 6.45
C HIS A 53 11.77 15.44 4.98
N ASN A 54 10.71 14.73 4.55
CA ASN A 54 10.27 14.74 3.17
C ASN A 54 9.14 15.76 2.97
N LEU A 55 9.49 16.99 2.57
CA LEU A 55 8.54 18.07 2.35
C LEU A 55 7.73 17.85 1.05
N TYR A 56 6.45 18.25 1.06
CA TYR A 56 5.54 18.16 -0.09
C TYR A 56 5.06 19.55 -0.50
N PHE A 57 5.85 20.25 -1.32
CA PHE A 57 5.60 21.64 -1.74
C PHE A 57 5.42 22.62 -0.57
N GLU A 58 6.07 22.35 0.56
CA GLU A 58 5.96 23.12 1.80
C GLU A 58 7.04 24.22 1.89
N ALA A 59 7.01 25.20 0.98
CA ALA A 59 8.05 26.25 0.90
C ALA A 59 8.20 27.14 2.16
N ALA A 60 7.28 27.03 3.12
CA ALA A 60 7.34 27.71 4.41
C ALA A 60 8.26 27.01 5.44
N PHE A 61 8.71 25.78 5.15
CA PHE A 61 9.51 24.97 6.06
C PHE A 61 10.85 24.58 5.42
N ASP A 62 11.87 24.52 6.26
CA ASP A 62 13.19 23.99 5.97
C ASP A 62 13.19 22.46 6.15
N THR A 63 14.09 21.78 5.46
CA THR A 63 14.39 20.36 5.68
C THR A 63 15.48 20.24 6.74
N PRO A 64 15.34 19.40 7.79
CA PRO A 64 16.38 19.23 8.78
C PRO A 64 17.64 18.60 8.14
N LEU A 65 18.82 19.10 8.51
CA LEU A 65 20.11 18.63 7.96
C LEU A 65 20.35 17.14 8.22
N GLU A 66 19.95 16.66 9.40
CA GLU A 66 19.96 15.25 9.76
C GLU A 66 18.53 14.76 9.99
N VAL A 67 18.27 13.51 9.60
CA VAL A 67 16.97 12.87 9.76
C VAL A 67 16.70 12.58 11.24
N ASP A 68 15.59 13.11 11.76
CA ASP A 68 15.13 12.81 13.12
C ASP A 68 14.56 11.38 13.19
N HIS A 69 15.19 10.51 13.97
CA HIS A 69 14.68 9.15 14.28
C HIS A 69 13.90 9.16 15.59
N SER A 70 12.70 9.73 15.57
CA SER A 70 11.96 10.07 16.79
C SER A 70 11.15 8.90 17.37
N ILE A 71 11.73 8.24 18.38
CA ILE A 71 11.11 7.14 19.14
C ILE A 71 10.86 7.59 20.59
N PHE A 72 9.75 7.14 21.19
CA PHE A 72 9.44 7.40 22.61
C PHE A 72 8.79 6.21 23.30
N ASP A 73 9.07 6.08 24.60
CA ASP A 73 8.52 5.03 25.44
C ASP A 73 7.14 5.38 26.01
N THR A 74 6.30 4.35 26.12
CA THR A 74 5.00 4.43 26.77
C THR A 74 4.85 3.33 27.82
N PRO A 75 4.18 3.60 28.95
CA PRO A 75 3.96 2.57 29.98
C PRO A 75 2.96 1.50 29.54
N PHE A 76 2.13 1.77 28.54
CA PHE A 76 1.04 0.88 28.12
C PHE A 76 1.37 0.03 26.89
N ALA A 77 2.21 0.50 25.97
CA ALA A 77 2.46 -0.20 24.71
C ALA A 77 3.93 -0.26 24.26
N GLY A 78 4.88 0.16 25.11
CA GLY A 78 6.30 0.14 24.76
C GLY A 78 6.65 1.30 23.84
N LYS A 79 7.52 1.06 22.85
CA LYS A 79 8.04 2.12 21.98
C LYS A 79 7.09 2.48 20.83
N PHE A 80 6.96 3.78 20.61
CA PHE A 80 6.28 4.37 19.45
C PHE A 80 7.29 5.16 18.64
N GLY A 81 7.20 5.05 17.32
CA GLY A 81 7.83 5.97 16.38
C GLY A 81 6.85 7.01 15.86
N THR A 82 7.36 8.11 15.30
CA THR A 82 6.54 9.09 14.61
C THR A 82 7.27 9.66 13.40
N PHE A 83 6.49 9.88 12.34
CA PHE A 83 6.87 10.62 11.13
C PHE A 83 5.59 11.25 10.53
N THR A 84 5.72 12.03 9.45
CA THR A 84 4.63 12.91 9.00
C THR A 84 4.34 12.77 7.51
N CYS A 85 3.09 12.48 7.17
CA CYS A 85 2.57 12.59 5.81
C CYS A 85 3.50 11.94 4.76
N PHE A 86 3.97 12.72 3.79
CA PHE A 86 4.79 12.29 2.66
C PHE A 86 5.99 11.40 3.00
N ASP A 87 6.52 11.48 4.23
CA ASP A 87 7.55 10.57 4.76
C ASP A 87 7.22 9.07 4.55
N ILE A 88 5.93 8.67 4.55
CA ILE A 88 5.51 7.26 4.38
C ILE A 88 6.00 6.62 3.08
N LEU A 89 6.32 7.42 2.05
CA LEU A 89 6.77 6.95 0.74
C LEU A 89 8.29 6.78 0.64
N PHE A 90 9.05 7.18 1.67
CA PHE A 90 10.51 7.23 1.65
C PHE A 90 11.13 6.31 2.69
N PHE A 91 12.39 5.95 2.46
CA PHE A 91 13.14 5.10 3.38
C PHE A 91 13.37 5.81 4.72
N GLU A 92 13.80 7.07 4.66
CA GLU A 92 14.06 7.91 5.82
C GLU A 92 12.88 8.86 6.09
N PRO A 93 12.35 8.93 7.33
CA PRO A 93 12.61 8.03 8.45
C PRO A 93 11.71 6.78 8.48
N ALA A 94 10.73 6.67 7.56
CA ALA A 94 9.58 5.79 7.76
C ALA A 94 9.95 4.29 7.84
N VAL A 95 10.94 3.85 7.08
CA VAL A 95 11.45 2.48 7.11
C VAL A 95 12.61 2.34 8.10
N SER A 96 13.52 3.31 8.15
CA SER A 96 14.70 3.26 9.01
C SER A 96 14.34 3.19 10.50
N ILE A 97 13.30 3.89 10.94
CA ILE A 97 12.81 3.85 12.34
C ILE A 97 12.32 2.46 12.77
N LEU A 98 11.85 1.65 11.81
CA LEU A 98 11.35 0.29 12.04
C LEU A 98 12.47 -0.76 12.04
N ARG A 99 13.73 -0.36 11.83
CA ARG A 99 14.88 -1.23 12.08
C ARG A 99 15.06 -1.55 13.57
N ASP A 100 14.52 -0.70 14.47
CA ASP A 100 14.38 -1.06 15.88
C ASP A 100 13.19 -2.03 16.04
N PRO A 101 13.42 -3.32 16.35
CA PRO A 101 12.36 -4.33 16.43
C PRO A 101 11.41 -4.11 17.62
N GLU A 102 11.74 -3.20 18.54
CA GLU A 102 10.86 -2.82 19.64
C GLU A 102 9.82 -1.77 19.23
N VAL A 103 10.00 -1.09 18.09
CA VAL A 103 9.02 -0.13 17.54
C VAL A 103 7.91 -0.89 16.82
N LYS A 104 6.79 -1.09 17.52
CA LYS A 104 5.60 -1.80 17.00
C LYS A 104 4.41 -0.90 16.71
N HIS A 105 4.60 0.40 16.92
CA HIS A 105 3.55 1.40 16.85
C HIS A 105 4.07 2.66 16.19
N ILE A 106 3.33 3.18 15.21
CA ILE A 106 3.59 4.48 14.58
C ILE A 106 2.39 5.39 14.82
N VAL A 107 2.67 6.61 15.26
CA VAL A 107 1.70 7.72 15.29
C VAL A 107 2.03 8.67 14.14
N TYR A 108 1.03 8.91 13.29
CA TYR A 108 1.21 9.50 11.97
C TYR A 108 0.22 10.65 11.74
N PRO A 109 0.58 11.87 12.16
CA PRO A 109 -0.11 13.08 11.73
C PRO A 109 0.07 13.28 10.22
N THR A 110 -1.01 13.63 9.52
CA THR A 110 -0.95 13.81 8.07
C THR A 110 -1.96 14.84 7.57
N ALA A 111 -1.66 15.43 6.42
CA ALA A 111 -2.59 16.23 5.62
C ALA A 111 -2.53 15.66 4.19
N TRP A 112 -3.05 14.45 4.06
CA TRP A 112 -2.94 13.63 2.85
C TRP A 112 -4.07 13.94 1.88
N MET A 113 -3.71 14.25 0.65
CA MET A 113 -4.66 14.38 -0.47
C MET A 113 -4.78 13.01 -1.13
N ASN A 114 -5.98 12.45 -1.15
CA ASN A 114 -6.23 11.16 -1.77
C ASN A 114 -5.94 11.23 -3.26
N GLN A 115 -5.22 10.22 -3.76
CA GLN A 115 -4.99 10.04 -5.18
C GLN A 115 -5.23 8.56 -5.51
N LEU A 116 -6.39 8.28 -6.09
CA LEU A 116 -6.78 6.94 -6.47
C LEU A 116 -6.09 6.50 -7.78
N PRO A 117 -5.96 5.19 -8.04
CA PRO A 117 -6.43 4.07 -7.23
C PRO A 117 -5.37 3.49 -6.26
N LEU A 118 -4.17 4.08 -6.16
CA LEU A 118 -3.06 3.46 -5.41
C LEU A 118 -2.69 4.20 -4.12
N LEU A 119 -2.97 5.50 -4.00
CA LEU A 119 -2.52 6.34 -2.88
C LEU A 119 -3.69 7.05 -2.17
N ALA A 120 -4.81 6.36 -1.99
CA ALA A 120 -5.79 6.81 -1.00
C ALA A 120 -5.20 6.67 0.42
N ALA A 121 -5.43 7.65 1.29
CA ALA A 121 -4.89 7.74 2.63
C ALA A 121 -5.08 6.43 3.41
N ILE A 122 -6.32 6.00 3.60
CA ILE A 122 -6.67 4.78 4.33
C ILE A 122 -6.07 3.51 3.71
N GLN A 123 -5.79 3.53 2.40
CA GLN A 123 -5.30 2.39 1.64
C GLN A 123 -3.80 2.20 1.82
N ILE A 124 -2.99 3.25 1.58
CA ILE A 124 -1.53 3.17 1.73
C ILE A 124 -1.13 3.04 3.20
N GLN A 125 -1.81 3.75 4.11
CA GLN A 125 -1.57 3.65 5.57
C GLN A 125 -1.85 2.23 6.08
N ARG A 126 -2.89 1.58 5.55
CA ARG A 126 -3.18 0.18 5.82
C ARG A 126 -2.12 -0.75 5.24
N GLY A 127 -1.73 -0.56 3.98
CA GLY A 127 -0.70 -1.37 3.34
C GLY A 127 0.62 -1.32 4.11
N PHE A 128 1.00 -0.15 4.61
CA PHE A 128 2.17 0.05 5.46
C PHE A 128 2.08 -0.73 6.79
N SER A 129 0.93 -0.67 7.46
CA SER A 129 0.67 -1.46 8.69
C SER A 129 0.79 -2.97 8.46
N ILE A 130 0.27 -3.49 7.35
CA ILE A 130 0.36 -4.91 7.01
C ILE A 130 1.82 -5.29 6.70
N ALA A 131 2.48 -4.54 5.82
CA ALA A 131 3.82 -4.85 5.33
C ALA A 131 4.86 -4.95 6.46
N PHE A 132 4.79 -4.05 7.44
CA PHE A 132 5.72 -4.04 8.57
C PHE A 132 5.20 -4.76 9.82
N GLY A 133 3.96 -5.28 9.80
CA GLY A 133 3.40 -5.97 10.95
C GLY A 133 3.22 -5.07 12.19
N ILE A 134 2.93 -3.79 11.99
CA ILE A 134 2.84 -2.78 13.05
C ILE A 134 1.43 -2.22 13.23
N ASN A 135 1.18 -1.60 14.38
CA ASN A 135 0.03 -0.72 14.56
C ASN A 135 0.35 0.67 14.01
N PHE A 136 -0.54 1.23 13.20
CA PHE A 136 -0.38 2.53 12.55
C PHE A 136 -1.58 3.42 12.84
N LEU A 137 -1.36 4.52 13.55
CA LEU A 137 -2.39 5.45 14.01
C LEU A 137 -2.30 6.73 13.17
N ALA A 138 -3.12 6.82 12.14
CA ALA A 138 -3.16 7.92 11.20
C ALA A 138 -4.24 8.95 11.55
N ALA A 139 -3.84 10.20 11.71
CA ALA A 139 -4.73 11.33 11.93
C ALA A 139 -4.58 12.31 10.77
N ASN A 140 -5.58 12.32 9.87
CA ASN A 140 -5.61 13.17 8.68
C ASN A 140 -6.43 14.45 8.91
N ILE A 141 -6.10 15.49 8.15
CA ILE A 141 -6.98 16.64 7.97
C ILE A 141 -8.27 16.20 7.26
N HIS A 142 -9.38 16.82 7.67
CA HIS A 142 -10.66 16.71 6.98
C HIS A 142 -10.95 18.00 6.23
N HIS A 143 -10.62 18.01 4.94
CA HIS A 143 -10.82 19.12 4.02
C HIS A 143 -11.21 18.58 2.63
N PRO A 144 -12.50 18.16 2.45
CA PRO A 144 -12.94 17.45 1.25
C PRO A 144 -12.66 18.14 -0.08
N SER A 145 -12.69 19.48 -0.13
CA SER A 145 -12.41 20.23 -1.37
C SER A 145 -10.95 20.13 -1.85
N LEU A 146 -10.04 19.63 -1.02
CA LEU A 146 -8.66 19.31 -1.39
C LEU A 146 -8.43 17.79 -1.46
N GLY A 147 -9.48 16.97 -1.43
CA GLY A 147 -9.35 15.51 -1.38
C GLY A 147 -8.75 15.00 -0.07
N MET A 148 -8.74 15.81 1.00
CA MET A 148 -8.17 15.43 2.28
C MET A 148 -9.25 14.84 3.18
N THR A 149 -9.25 13.52 3.28
CA THR A 149 -10.02 12.73 4.26
C THR A 149 -9.41 11.34 4.32
N GLY A 150 -9.76 10.54 5.32
CA GLY A 150 -9.13 9.24 5.54
C GLY A 150 -8.20 9.24 6.73
N SER A 151 -8.77 8.98 7.90
CA SER A 151 -8.04 8.73 9.14
C SER A 151 -8.30 7.29 9.59
N GLY A 152 -7.40 6.72 10.40
CA GLY A 152 -7.61 5.37 10.89
C GLY A 152 -6.63 4.85 11.91
N ILE A 153 -7.05 3.80 12.60
CA ILE A 153 -6.23 2.94 13.44
C ILE A 153 -6.10 1.61 12.69
N HIS A 154 -4.93 1.35 12.14
CA HIS A 154 -4.64 0.17 11.34
C HIS A 154 -3.74 -0.78 12.12
N THR A 155 -4.13 -2.06 12.19
CA THR A 155 -3.34 -3.17 12.74
C THR A 155 -3.17 -4.22 11.65
N PRO A 156 -2.19 -5.13 11.63
CA PRO A 156 -2.01 -6.02 10.47
C PRO A 156 -3.24 -6.87 10.11
N LEU A 157 -4.13 -7.14 11.07
CA LEU A 157 -5.35 -7.95 10.86
C LEU A 157 -6.65 -7.14 10.77
N LYS A 158 -6.69 -5.90 11.28
CA LYS A 158 -7.95 -5.11 11.32
C LYS A 158 -7.70 -3.60 11.22
N SER A 159 -8.60 -2.89 10.53
CA SER A 159 -8.62 -1.42 10.46
C SER A 159 -9.89 -0.86 11.09
N PHE A 160 -9.75 0.29 11.74
CA PHE A 160 -10.86 1.16 12.15
C PHE A 160 -10.61 2.51 11.50
N TRP A 161 -11.44 2.90 10.54
CA TRP A 161 -11.14 4.05 9.68
C TRP A 161 -12.38 4.90 9.45
N HIS A 162 -12.15 6.11 8.97
CA HIS A 162 -13.20 7.02 8.52
C HIS A 162 -12.72 7.77 7.29
N HIS A 163 -13.58 7.81 6.27
CA HIS A 163 -13.42 8.58 5.06
C HIS A 163 -14.79 9.17 4.73
N ASP A 164 -14.83 10.46 4.42
CA ASP A 164 -16.04 11.18 4.09
C ASP A 164 -15.68 12.37 3.19
N MET A 165 -16.32 12.48 2.03
CA MET A 165 -16.14 13.57 1.08
C MET A 165 -17.37 14.51 1.03
N GLU A 166 -18.43 14.19 1.75
CA GLU A 166 -19.71 14.90 1.72
C GLU A 166 -19.84 15.87 2.90
N SER A 167 -19.55 15.39 4.11
CA SER A 167 -19.66 16.19 5.33
C SER A 167 -18.43 17.08 5.54
N PRO A 168 -18.56 18.29 6.16
CA PRO A 168 -17.43 19.06 6.64
C PRO A 168 -16.97 18.68 8.07
N GLU A 169 -17.69 17.77 8.73
CA GLU A 169 -17.48 17.47 10.15
C GLU A 169 -16.23 16.63 10.41
N GLY A 170 -15.54 16.92 11.51
CA GLY A 170 -14.43 16.09 11.99
C GLY A 170 -14.91 14.76 12.59
N ARG A 171 -13.98 13.80 12.75
CA ARG A 171 -14.27 12.49 13.34
C ARG A 171 -13.26 12.10 14.42
N LEU A 172 -13.78 11.55 15.51
CA LEU A 172 -12.99 10.82 16.51
C LEU A 172 -13.13 9.31 16.30
N ILE A 173 -12.01 8.60 16.19
CA ILE A 173 -11.95 7.14 16.12
C ILE A 173 -11.31 6.63 17.40
N ILE A 174 -12.00 5.71 18.09
CA ILE A 174 -11.49 5.05 19.29
C ILE A 174 -11.54 3.55 19.04
N ALA A 175 -10.43 2.87 19.27
CA ALA A 175 -10.35 1.42 19.17
C ALA A 175 -9.36 0.86 20.19
N GLN A 176 -9.64 -0.35 20.66
CA GLN A 176 -8.69 -1.14 21.42
C GLN A 176 -7.90 -2.03 20.47
N ILE A 177 -6.57 -1.96 20.55
CA ILE A 177 -5.65 -2.70 19.69
C ILE A 177 -4.62 -3.47 20.54
N ALA A 178 -4.05 -4.52 19.96
CA ALA A 178 -3.06 -5.34 20.66
C ALA A 178 -1.73 -4.58 20.81
N LYS A 179 -1.13 -4.63 22.01
CA LYS A 179 0.22 -4.12 22.27
C LYS A 179 1.27 -4.80 21.38
N ASN A 180 1.13 -6.12 21.18
CA ASN A 180 1.98 -6.87 20.27
C ASN A 180 1.10 -7.30 19.08
N PRO A 181 1.11 -6.54 17.97
CA PRO A 181 0.32 -6.89 16.81
C PRO A 181 0.80 -8.23 16.24
N PRO A 182 -0.11 -9.21 16.03
CA PRO A 182 0.22 -10.38 15.24
C PRO A 182 0.39 -9.96 13.78
N GLY A 183 1.45 -10.44 13.12
CA GLY A 183 1.57 -10.30 11.67
C GLY A 183 0.43 -11.03 10.95
N LEU A 184 0.07 -10.55 9.76
CA LEU A 184 -0.77 -11.33 8.84
C LEU A 184 0.03 -12.57 8.42
N ILE A 185 -0.61 -13.75 8.43
CA ILE A 185 0.09 -15.03 8.25
C ILE A 185 0.82 -15.04 6.91
N SER A 186 2.15 -14.93 6.96
CA SER A 186 3.06 -15.23 5.86
C SER A 186 3.41 -16.70 5.98
N THR A 187 2.81 -17.58 5.18
CA THR A 187 3.17 -19.00 5.19
C THR A 187 4.52 -19.20 4.49
N GLY A 188 5.60 -18.85 5.19
CA GLY A 188 6.98 -19.22 4.87
C GLY A 188 7.48 -20.29 5.85
N ASN A 189 6.95 -21.51 5.73
CA ASN A 189 7.62 -22.80 5.98
C ASN A 189 6.60 -23.95 6.03
N THR A 190 6.70 -24.84 5.06
CA THR A 190 5.99 -26.13 4.99
C THR A 190 6.31 -27.00 6.20
N THR A 191 5.29 -27.31 7.02
CA THR A 191 4.92 -28.69 7.36
C THR A 191 3.53 -28.70 8.02
N SER A 192 2.48 -28.85 7.23
CA SER A 192 1.47 -29.92 7.37
C SER A 192 0.18 -29.52 6.66
N LYS A 193 -0.26 -30.45 5.80
CA LYS A 193 -1.53 -30.48 5.05
C LYS A 193 -1.65 -29.43 3.94
N MET A 194 -1.18 -29.85 2.76
CA MET A 194 -1.60 -29.32 1.46
C MET A 194 -3.10 -29.04 1.46
N ASP A 195 -3.44 -27.78 1.22
CA ASP A 195 -4.81 -27.32 1.09
C ASP A 195 -5.43 -27.95 -0.16
N ILE A 196 -6.66 -28.46 -0.06
CA ILE A 196 -7.33 -29.23 -1.12
C ILE A 196 -7.50 -28.37 -2.38
N ALA A 197 -7.64 -27.05 -2.22
CA ALA A 197 -7.66 -26.08 -3.31
C ALA A 197 -6.32 -26.00 -4.07
N HIS A 198 -5.19 -26.03 -3.35
CA HIS A 198 -3.84 -26.04 -3.92
C HIS A 198 -3.54 -27.36 -4.66
N SER A 199 -4.02 -28.50 -4.14
CA SER A 199 -3.89 -29.80 -4.83
C SER A 199 -4.69 -29.88 -6.14
N LYS A 200 -5.83 -29.17 -6.22
CA LYS A 200 -6.67 -29.09 -7.41
C LYS A 200 -6.05 -28.16 -8.46
N LEU A 201 -5.40 -27.09 -8.02
CA LEU A 201 -4.63 -26.15 -8.85
C LEU A 201 -3.39 -26.83 -9.47
N LEU A 202 -2.64 -27.62 -8.69
CA LEU A 202 -1.46 -28.37 -9.18
C LEU A 202 -1.83 -29.50 -10.15
N LYS A 203 -2.99 -30.14 -9.97
CA LYS A 203 -3.47 -31.19 -10.91
C LYS A 203 -3.87 -30.64 -12.28
N ILE A 204 -4.24 -29.37 -12.36
CA ILE A 204 -4.52 -28.68 -13.63
C ILE A 204 -3.20 -28.31 -14.31
N LEU A 205 -2.19 -27.91 -13.54
CA LEU A 205 -0.85 -27.55 -14.05
C LEU A 205 0.01 -28.76 -14.47
N ALA A 206 -0.20 -29.94 -13.87
CA ALA A 206 0.51 -31.17 -14.22
C ALA A 206 -0.09 -31.91 -15.44
N GLY A 207 -1.08 -31.31 -16.10
CA GLY A 207 -1.83 -31.90 -17.22
C GLY A 207 -1.10 -31.96 -18.55
N ASP A 208 0.04 -31.28 -18.73
CA ASP A 208 0.85 -31.40 -19.94
C ASP A 208 2.34 -31.17 -19.63
N LEU A 209 3.19 -32.00 -20.25
CA LEU A 209 4.66 -32.06 -20.25
C LEU A 209 5.31 -33.05 -19.28
N TYR A 210 5.42 -34.30 -19.71
CA TYR A 210 6.71 -35.01 -19.73
C TYR A 210 6.77 -35.97 -20.93
N SER A 211 7.70 -35.72 -21.84
CA SER A 211 8.27 -36.75 -22.71
C SER A 211 9.63 -37.15 -22.14
N GLU A 212 9.84 -38.45 -21.93
CA GLU A 212 11.07 -39.12 -22.38
C GLU A 212 10.86 -40.64 -22.48
N LYS A 213 10.96 -41.12 -23.73
CA LYS A 213 11.38 -42.42 -24.26
C LYS A 213 11.05 -43.71 -23.49
N ASP A 214 10.20 -44.53 -24.13
CA ASP A 214 10.56 -45.87 -24.58
C ASP A 214 9.85 -46.17 -25.91
N ALA A 215 10.50 -46.97 -26.76
CA ALA A 215 10.13 -47.22 -28.15
C ALA A 215 8.94 -48.19 -28.28
N GLU A 216 7.92 -47.81 -29.07
CA GLU A 216 7.20 -48.69 -30.00
C GLU A 216 6.36 -47.86 -30.98
N ASP A 217 6.41 -48.25 -32.26
CA ASP A 217 5.82 -47.59 -33.42
C ASP A 217 4.28 -47.49 -33.36
N ILE A 218 3.73 -46.27 -33.38
CA ILE A 218 2.40 -45.99 -33.97
C ILE A 218 2.41 -44.61 -34.63
N HIS A 219 2.35 -44.62 -35.97
CA HIS A 219 2.02 -43.47 -36.80
C HIS A 219 0.52 -43.19 -36.72
N CYS A 220 0.11 -41.93 -36.56
CA CYS A 220 -0.97 -41.27 -37.33
C CYS A 220 -1.30 -39.85 -36.80
N ASP A 221 -1.05 -38.89 -37.69
CA ASP A 221 -1.76 -37.63 -38.01
C ASP A 221 -2.60 -36.87 -36.97
N GLY A 222 -2.31 -35.55 -36.90
CA GLY A 222 -3.31 -34.51 -36.67
C GLY A 222 -3.13 -33.70 -35.39
N ALA A 223 -2.21 -32.74 -35.38
CA ALA A 223 -2.24 -31.64 -34.41
C ALA A 223 -3.21 -30.56 -34.90
N PRO A 224 -4.25 -30.17 -34.14
CA PRO A 224 -4.91 -28.89 -34.36
C PRO A 224 -4.03 -27.80 -33.73
N GLU A 225 -3.53 -26.91 -34.57
CA GLU A 225 -3.03 -25.60 -34.15
C GLU A 225 -4.13 -24.87 -33.36
N GLY A 226 -3.87 -24.59 -32.10
CA GLY A 226 -4.70 -23.74 -31.25
C GLY A 226 -3.91 -22.53 -30.77
N ASN A 227 -3.81 -21.50 -31.62
CA ASN A 227 -3.34 -20.17 -31.22
C ASN A 227 -4.28 -19.59 -30.15
N MET A 228 -3.95 -19.73 -28.87
CA MET A 228 -4.47 -18.83 -27.84
C MET A 228 -3.75 -17.49 -27.99
N SER A 229 -4.34 -16.58 -28.76
CA SER A 229 -3.88 -15.20 -28.86
C SER A 229 -3.83 -14.59 -27.46
N ALA A 230 -2.64 -14.23 -26.97
CA ALA A 230 -2.50 -13.47 -25.74
C ALA A 230 -3.42 -12.24 -25.78
N PRO A 231 -4.17 -11.94 -24.70
CA PRO A 231 -5.08 -10.81 -24.70
C PRO A 231 -4.30 -9.51 -25.01
N PRO A 232 -4.85 -8.62 -25.84
CA PRO A 232 -4.13 -7.43 -26.27
C PRO A 232 -3.81 -6.56 -25.06
N THR A 233 -2.53 -6.19 -24.93
CA THR A 233 -2.09 -5.21 -23.94
C THR A 233 -2.35 -3.80 -24.43
N PHE A 234 -2.48 -2.86 -23.50
CA PHE A 234 -2.63 -1.44 -23.79
C PHE A 234 -1.93 -0.60 -22.72
N ASN A 235 -1.73 0.67 -23.01
CA ASN A 235 -1.15 1.62 -22.07
C ASN A 235 -2.22 2.59 -21.57
N SER A 236 -2.18 2.92 -20.28
CA SER A 236 -3.04 3.93 -19.68
C SER A 236 -2.34 4.56 -18.49
N GLU A 237 -2.63 5.84 -18.26
CA GLU A 237 -2.06 6.59 -17.15
C GLU A 237 -2.80 6.24 -15.84
N MET A 238 -2.02 5.92 -14.81
CA MET A 238 -2.50 5.74 -13.45
C MET A 238 -1.53 6.45 -12.53
N MET A 239 -2.02 7.39 -11.72
CA MET A 239 -1.16 8.18 -10.83
C MET A 239 -0.05 8.96 -11.57
N TYR A 240 -0.31 9.45 -12.79
CA TYR A 240 0.67 10.11 -13.68
C TYR A 240 1.77 9.19 -14.25
N ASP A 241 1.71 7.89 -13.95
CA ASP A 241 2.64 6.89 -14.47
C ASP A 241 1.98 6.09 -15.59
N ASN A 242 2.74 5.79 -16.64
CA ASN A 242 2.22 5.05 -17.79
C ASN A 242 2.29 3.53 -17.54
N PHE A 243 1.17 2.93 -17.12
CA PHE A 243 1.09 1.50 -16.85
C PHE A 243 0.92 0.71 -18.15
N THR A 244 1.41 -0.53 -18.16
CA THR A 244 1.03 -1.53 -19.17
C THR A 244 -0.06 -2.41 -18.59
N LEU A 245 -1.19 -2.52 -19.27
CA LEU A 245 -2.38 -3.20 -18.77
C LEU A 245 -2.88 -4.29 -19.72
N VAL A 246 -3.57 -5.26 -19.15
CA VAL A 246 -4.30 -6.30 -19.86
C VAL A 246 -5.74 -6.41 -19.30
N PRO A 247 -6.77 -6.42 -20.15
CA PRO A 247 -8.16 -6.42 -19.69
C PRO A 247 -8.60 -7.79 -19.13
N VAL A 248 -9.53 -7.75 -18.17
CA VAL A 248 -10.08 -8.92 -17.47
C VAL A 248 -11.41 -9.36 -18.08
N TRP A 249 -11.42 -10.50 -18.75
CA TRP A 249 -12.59 -11.01 -19.48
C TRP A 249 -13.24 -12.24 -18.84
N GLY A 250 -14.53 -12.46 -19.11
CA GLY A 250 -15.21 -13.70 -18.69
C GLY A 250 -15.27 -13.96 -17.18
N LYS A 251 -15.81 -15.12 -16.79
CA LYS A 251 -16.08 -15.42 -15.38
C LYS A 251 -14.82 -15.77 -14.60
N GLU A 252 -13.84 -16.38 -15.21
CA GLU A 252 -12.59 -16.80 -14.58
C GLU A 252 -11.46 -16.70 -15.59
N GLY A 253 -10.22 -16.65 -15.12
CA GLY A 253 -9.08 -16.59 -16.01
C GLY A 253 -7.74 -16.47 -15.29
N TYR A 254 -6.71 -16.59 -16.11
CA TYR A 254 -5.32 -16.32 -15.77
C TYR A 254 -4.80 -15.22 -16.68
N LEU A 255 -4.16 -14.20 -16.11
CA LEU A 255 -3.53 -13.11 -16.83
C LEU A 255 -2.09 -12.94 -16.38
N GLN A 256 -1.25 -12.54 -17.32
CA GLN A 256 0.12 -12.12 -17.10
C GLN A 256 0.38 -10.85 -17.90
N VAL A 257 1.04 -9.88 -17.27
CA VAL A 257 1.53 -8.67 -17.93
C VAL A 257 2.87 -8.27 -17.31
N CYS A 258 3.83 -7.88 -18.15
CA CYS A 258 5.17 -7.51 -17.70
C CYS A 258 5.55 -6.12 -18.22
N ALA A 259 6.30 -5.36 -17.42
CA ALA A 259 6.99 -4.14 -17.81
C ALA A 259 8.40 -4.18 -17.19
N ASP A 260 9.40 -3.97 -18.04
CA ASP A 260 10.82 -4.04 -17.68
C ASP A 260 11.19 -5.33 -16.91
N GLY A 261 11.50 -5.23 -15.61
CA GLY A 261 11.90 -6.36 -14.77
C GLY A 261 10.76 -7.02 -14.00
N LEU A 262 9.57 -6.40 -13.98
CA LEU A 262 8.41 -6.86 -13.22
C LEU A 262 7.38 -7.53 -14.12
N CYS A 263 6.98 -8.74 -13.74
CA CYS A 263 5.85 -9.49 -14.27
C CYS A 263 4.80 -9.67 -13.18
N CYS A 264 3.59 -9.23 -13.47
CA CYS A 264 2.42 -9.36 -12.62
C CYS A 264 1.50 -10.45 -13.16
N HIS A 265 0.99 -11.25 -12.25
CA HIS A 265 0.14 -12.39 -12.56
C HIS A 265 -1.14 -12.31 -11.74
N LEU A 266 -2.25 -12.69 -12.37
CA LEU A 266 -3.56 -12.71 -11.73
C LEU A 266 -4.27 -14.01 -12.09
N HIS A 267 -4.71 -14.73 -11.06
CA HIS A 267 -5.73 -15.75 -11.20
C HIS A 267 -7.00 -15.23 -10.53
N TYR A 268 -8.14 -15.27 -11.24
CA TYR A 268 -9.39 -14.73 -10.72
C TYR A 268 -10.61 -15.58 -11.06
N LEU A 269 -11.63 -15.44 -10.22
CA LEU A 269 -12.98 -15.90 -10.42
C LEU A 269 -13.92 -14.74 -10.05
N ARG A 270 -14.89 -14.46 -10.92
CA ARG A 270 -15.96 -13.47 -10.74
C ARG A 270 -17.26 -14.21 -10.47
N PRO A 271 -17.72 -14.30 -9.21
CA PRO A 271 -18.96 -15.01 -8.88
C PRO A 271 -20.15 -14.53 -9.71
N THR A 272 -20.21 -13.21 -9.91
CA THR A 272 -21.16 -12.50 -10.77
C THR A 272 -20.40 -11.61 -11.75
N LEU A 273 -20.83 -11.59 -13.01
CA LEU A 273 -20.30 -10.66 -14.00
C LEU A 273 -21.00 -9.31 -13.88
N SER A 274 -20.23 -8.25 -13.65
CA SER A 274 -20.70 -6.88 -13.84
C SER A 274 -20.40 -6.42 -15.27
N ASN A 275 -21.06 -5.36 -15.70
CA ASN A 275 -20.77 -4.68 -16.97
C ASN A 275 -19.57 -3.73 -16.85
N GLU A 276 -18.81 -3.76 -15.75
CA GLU A 276 -17.68 -2.89 -15.52
C GLU A 276 -16.40 -3.48 -16.12
N LEU A 277 -15.55 -2.63 -16.67
CA LEU A 277 -14.25 -3.04 -17.16
C LEU A 277 -13.25 -3.08 -16.01
N TYR A 278 -12.45 -4.15 -15.98
CA TYR A 278 -11.33 -4.33 -15.08
C TYR A 278 -10.09 -4.65 -15.88
N SER A 279 -8.93 -4.27 -15.34
CA SER A 279 -7.63 -4.58 -15.95
C SER A 279 -6.60 -4.95 -14.88
N LEU A 280 -5.69 -5.84 -15.25
CA LEU A 280 -4.45 -6.05 -14.52
C LEU A 280 -3.39 -5.14 -15.14
N GLY A 281 -2.78 -4.28 -14.32
CA GLY A 281 -1.70 -3.38 -14.71
C GLY A 281 -0.38 -3.72 -14.03
N VAL A 282 0.72 -3.37 -14.71
CA VAL A 282 2.08 -3.42 -14.20
C VAL A 282 2.81 -2.10 -14.48
N PHE A 283 3.64 -1.69 -13.51
CA PHE A 283 4.56 -0.56 -13.63
C PHE A 283 5.87 -0.90 -12.92
N ASP A 284 7.01 -0.59 -13.56
CA ASP A 284 8.36 -0.73 -13.02
C ASP A 284 9.16 0.49 -13.49
N GLY A 285 9.17 1.57 -12.70
CA GLY A 285 9.74 2.83 -13.17
C GLY A 285 9.87 3.91 -12.11
N LEU A 286 10.51 5.01 -12.50
CA LEU A 286 10.67 6.20 -11.67
C LEU A 286 9.45 7.10 -11.80
N HIS A 287 8.72 7.27 -10.70
CA HIS A 287 7.67 8.27 -10.58
C HIS A 287 8.30 9.66 -10.41
N THR A 288 7.77 10.68 -11.08
CA THR A 288 8.38 12.03 -11.10
C THR A 288 7.42 13.19 -10.85
N VAL A 289 6.11 12.95 -10.84
CA VAL A 289 5.10 14.00 -10.68
C VAL A 289 4.77 14.16 -9.20
N HIS A 290 4.92 15.36 -8.63
CA HIS A 290 4.69 15.59 -7.19
C HIS A 290 5.63 14.82 -6.23
N GLY A 291 6.72 14.27 -6.76
CA GLY A 291 7.78 13.61 -6.00
C GLY A 291 8.63 12.78 -6.94
N THR A 292 9.83 12.40 -6.50
CA THR A 292 10.71 11.51 -7.27
C THR A 292 11.01 10.28 -6.46
N TYR A 293 10.56 9.12 -6.94
CA TYR A 293 10.68 7.86 -6.23
C TYR A 293 10.38 6.63 -7.12
N TYR A 294 11.12 5.54 -6.98
CA TYR A 294 11.06 4.37 -7.87
C TYR A 294 10.06 3.28 -7.46
N VAL A 295 9.04 3.03 -8.27
CA VAL A 295 7.92 2.14 -7.95
C VAL A 295 7.95 0.88 -8.80
N GLN A 296 7.69 -0.26 -8.15
CA GLN A 296 7.25 -1.50 -8.79
C GLN A 296 5.82 -1.78 -8.34
N ALA A 297 4.86 -1.92 -9.26
CA ALA A 297 3.46 -2.10 -8.90
C ALA A 297 2.76 -3.16 -9.76
N CYS A 298 1.99 -4.01 -9.10
CA CYS A 298 0.98 -4.87 -9.73
C CYS A 298 -0.40 -4.44 -9.24
N ALA A 299 -1.34 -4.14 -10.13
CA ALA A 299 -2.65 -3.63 -9.74
C ALA A 299 -3.79 -4.23 -10.56
N LEU A 300 -4.74 -4.90 -9.91
CA LEU A 300 -6.06 -5.19 -10.46
C LEU A 300 -6.97 -4.01 -10.15
N VAL A 301 -7.42 -3.29 -11.17
CA VAL A 301 -8.20 -2.05 -11.02
C VAL A 301 -9.50 -2.10 -11.81
N LYS A 302 -10.56 -1.51 -11.25
CA LYS A 302 -11.73 -1.11 -12.03
C LYS A 302 -11.36 0.11 -12.88
N CYS A 303 -11.81 0.15 -14.14
CA CYS A 303 -11.66 1.30 -15.02
C CYS A 303 -12.83 2.29 -14.85
N GLY A 304 -12.61 3.57 -15.17
CA GLY A 304 -13.62 4.63 -15.03
C GLY A 304 -14.85 4.43 -15.92
N GLY A 305 -14.66 3.79 -17.06
CA GLY A 305 -15.72 3.40 -18.00
C GLY A 305 -15.34 2.14 -18.77
N LEU A 306 -15.94 1.96 -19.95
CA LEU A 306 -15.67 0.82 -20.84
C LEU A 306 -14.47 1.05 -21.77
N GLY A 307 -13.96 2.28 -21.85
CA GLY A 307 -12.77 2.62 -22.63
C GLY A 307 -11.49 2.25 -21.88
N PHE A 308 -10.49 1.72 -22.59
CA PHE A 308 -9.22 1.30 -22.02
C PHE A 308 -8.41 2.47 -21.43
N ASP A 309 -8.55 3.67 -22.02
CA ASP A 309 -7.99 4.94 -21.55
C ASP A 309 -8.56 5.41 -20.20
N THR A 310 -9.66 4.82 -19.75
CA THR A 310 -10.25 5.14 -18.44
C THR A 310 -9.67 4.30 -17.29
N CYS A 311 -8.83 3.31 -17.59
CA CYS A 311 -8.20 2.48 -16.58
C CYS A 311 -7.08 3.26 -15.88
N GLY A 312 -7.25 3.51 -14.57
CA GLY A 312 -6.35 4.37 -13.79
C GLY A 312 -6.99 5.68 -13.32
N GLN A 313 -8.20 6.01 -13.81
CA GLN A 313 -8.97 7.15 -13.31
C GLN A 313 -9.40 6.98 -11.84
N GLU A 314 -9.58 8.09 -11.15
CA GLU A 314 -10.03 8.12 -9.77
C GLU A 314 -11.51 7.74 -9.64
N ILE A 315 -11.76 6.58 -9.05
CA ILE A 315 -13.10 6.03 -8.83
C ILE A 315 -13.26 5.46 -7.43
N THR A 316 -14.44 5.64 -6.84
CA THR A 316 -14.75 5.15 -5.48
C THR A 316 -15.80 4.06 -5.47
N GLU A 317 -16.59 3.93 -6.54
CA GLU A 317 -17.70 2.99 -6.63
C GLU A 317 -17.41 1.83 -7.57
N SER A 318 -17.95 0.67 -7.24
CA SER A 318 -17.72 -0.57 -7.98
C SER A 318 -18.75 -1.64 -7.62
N THR A 319 -19.08 -2.51 -8.57
CA THR A 319 -20.00 -3.64 -8.35
C THR A 319 -19.37 -5.01 -8.62
N GLY A 320 -18.23 -5.07 -9.32
CA GLY A 320 -17.57 -6.32 -9.67
C GLY A 320 -16.97 -7.04 -8.47
N ILE A 321 -17.43 -8.26 -8.20
CA ILE A 321 -16.93 -9.13 -7.12
C ILE A 321 -15.88 -10.09 -7.67
N PHE A 322 -14.82 -10.29 -6.89
CA PHE A 322 -13.68 -11.12 -7.24
C PHE A 322 -13.27 -12.03 -6.09
N ASP A 323 -13.00 -13.29 -6.42
CA ASP A 323 -12.05 -14.13 -5.71
C ASP A 323 -10.76 -14.12 -6.54
N PHE A 324 -9.63 -13.79 -5.95
CA PHE A 324 -8.40 -13.60 -6.71
C PHE A 324 -7.13 -13.94 -5.95
N HIS A 325 -6.10 -14.22 -6.73
CA HIS A 325 -4.72 -14.37 -6.33
C HIS A 325 -3.88 -13.49 -7.25
N LEU A 326 -3.28 -12.43 -6.70
CA LEU A 326 -2.42 -11.47 -7.40
C LEU A 326 -0.98 -11.67 -6.91
N TRP A 327 -0.01 -11.80 -7.81
CA TRP A 327 1.40 -11.92 -7.42
C TRP A 327 2.36 -11.34 -8.46
N GLY A 328 3.59 -11.06 -8.05
CA GLY A 328 4.64 -10.56 -8.94
C GLY A 328 6.05 -10.82 -8.42
N ASN A 329 7.03 -10.79 -9.32
CA ASN A 329 8.47 -11.00 -9.03
C ASN A 329 9.16 -9.68 -8.64
N PHE A 330 8.73 -9.07 -7.53
CA PHE A 330 9.31 -7.83 -7.03
C PHE A 330 10.79 -7.97 -6.71
N SER A 331 11.57 -6.94 -7.06
CA SER A 331 13.01 -6.84 -6.75
C SER A 331 13.29 -6.30 -5.33
N THR A 332 12.26 -5.82 -4.66
CA THR A 332 12.31 -5.21 -3.32
C THR A 332 11.57 -6.07 -2.31
N SER A 333 11.96 -6.00 -1.03
CA SER A 333 11.18 -6.56 0.09
C SER A 333 10.11 -5.60 0.62
N TYR A 334 10.10 -4.35 0.18
CA TYR A 334 9.19 -3.30 0.67
C TYR A 334 7.95 -3.21 -0.20
N ILE A 335 7.04 -4.19 -0.06
CA ILE A 335 5.76 -4.24 -0.78
C ILE A 335 4.59 -3.97 0.16
N PHE A 336 3.76 -3.01 -0.21
CA PHE A 336 2.55 -2.62 0.50
C PHE A 336 1.31 -3.27 -0.16
N PRO A 337 0.71 -4.30 0.47
CA PRO A 337 -0.52 -4.90 -0.01
C PRO A 337 -1.71 -3.98 0.24
N MET A 338 -2.44 -3.65 -0.81
CA MET A 338 -3.56 -2.70 -0.76
C MET A 338 -4.82 -3.33 -1.34
N LEU A 339 -5.94 -3.12 -0.66
CA LEU A 339 -7.24 -3.64 -1.07
C LEU A 339 -8.33 -2.63 -0.71
N LEU A 340 -9.00 -2.10 -1.73
CA LEU A 340 -10.08 -1.13 -1.61
C LEU A 340 -11.30 -1.62 -2.38
N THR A 341 -12.46 -1.53 -1.75
CA THR A 341 -13.76 -1.84 -2.34
C THR A 341 -14.67 -0.60 -2.37
N SER A 342 -15.85 -0.75 -2.97
CA SER A 342 -16.83 0.33 -3.19
C SER A 342 -17.08 1.17 -1.95
N GLY A 343 -17.27 2.48 -2.14
CA GLY A 343 -17.51 3.43 -1.06
C GLY A 343 -16.29 3.67 -0.18
N MET A 344 -15.08 3.54 -0.73
CA MET A 344 -13.81 3.72 0.00
C MET A 344 -13.66 2.76 1.18
N THR A 345 -14.09 1.51 1.00
CA THR A 345 -14.11 0.50 2.06
C THR A 345 -12.82 -0.32 2.07
N LEU A 346 -12.16 -0.40 3.23
CA LEU A 346 -11.02 -1.31 3.40
C LEU A 346 -11.47 -2.74 3.66
N GLU A 347 -10.84 -3.67 2.95
CA GLU A 347 -10.98 -5.11 3.15
C GLU A 347 -9.69 -5.72 3.69
N THR A 348 -9.81 -6.87 4.36
CA THR A 348 -8.64 -7.61 4.87
C THR A 348 -8.27 -8.72 3.90
N PRO A 349 -7.04 -8.75 3.37
CA PRO A 349 -6.55 -9.89 2.60
C PRO A 349 -6.60 -11.17 3.42
N ASP A 350 -6.93 -12.30 2.78
CA ASP A 350 -6.96 -13.59 3.48
C ASP A 350 -5.51 -14.08 3.73
N GLN A 351 -4.61 -13.84 2.77
CA GLN A 351 -3.20 -14.19 2.84
C GLN A 351 -2.35 -13.19 2.06
N VAL A 352 -1.16 -12.90 2.57
CA VAL A 352 -0.08 -12.18 1.86
C VAL A 352 1.27 -12.80 2.22
N GLY A 353 2.25 -12.70 1.33
CA GLY A 353 3.60 -13.17 1.64
C GLY A 353 4.39 -13.53 0.41
N TRP A 354 5.45 -14.32 0.61
CA TRP A 354 6.33 -14.78 -0.46
C TRP A 354 6.08 -16.26 -0.76
N GLU A 355 5.97 -16.60 -2.04
CA GLU A 355 5.88 -17.98 -2.54
C GLU A 355 6.72 -18.08 -3.81
N ASN A 356 7.68 -19.00 -3.86
CA ASN A 356 8.53 -19.27 -5.03
C ASN A 356 9.16 -18.00 -5.66
N GLY A 357 9.69 -17.10 -4.82
CA GLY A 357 10.31 -15.85 -5.28
C GLY A 357 9.35 -14.76 -5.74
N HIS A 358 8.04 -14.93 -5.55
CA HIS A 358 7.02 -13.93 -5.87
C HIS A 358 6.30 -13.47 -4.61
N TYR A 359 6.03 -12.18 -4.52
CA TYR A 359 5.16 -11.65 -3.46
C TYR A 359 3.70 -11.72 -3.92
N PHE A 360 2.80 -12.15 -3.04
CA PHE A 360 1.40 -12.37 -3.39
C PHE A 360 0.42 -11.74 -2.40
N LEU A 361 -0.80 -11.54 -2.90
CA LEU A 361 -1.99 -11.18 -2.16
C LEU A 361 -3.16 -12.04 -2.64
N ARG A 362 -3.89 -12.64 -1.70
CA ARG A 362 -5.08 -13.46 -1.96
C ARG A 362 -6.29 -12.91 -1.23
N LYS A 363 -7.44 -12.92 -1.91
CA LYS A 363 -8.72 -12.61 -1.30
C LYS A 363 -9.84 -13.39 -1.95
N SER A 364 -10.71 -13.96 -1.11
CA SER A 364 -11.97 -14.59 -1.49
C SER A 364 -13.13 -13.97 -0.69
N GLY A 365 -14.32 -13.94 -1.29
CA GLY A 365 -15.52 -13.43 -0.66
C GLY A 365 -15.44 -11.96 -0.28
N LEU A 366 -15.18 -11.08 -1.26
CA LEU A 366 -15.27 -9.63 -1.06
C LEU A 366 -16.69 -9.24 -0.62
N SER A 367 -16.81 -8.34 0.36
CA SER A 367 -18.10 -7.86 0.85
C SER A 367 -18.80 -6.86 -0.09
N SER A 368 -18.03 -6.23 -0.98
CA SER A 368 -18.48 -5.17 -1.90
C SER A 368 -17.59 -5.15 -3.16
N GLY A 369 -18.02 -4.43 -4.19
CA GLY A 369 -17.33 -4.39 -5.48
C GLY A 369 -15.88 -3.92 -5.36
N LEU A 370 -14.97 -4.61 -6.05
CA LEU A 370 -13.55 -4.31 -6.04
C LEU A 370 -13.27 -2.98 -6.75
N VAL A 371 -12.64 -2.03 -6.07
CA VAL A 371 -12.11 -0.81 -6.71
C VAL A 371 -10.67 -1.08 -7.13
N THR A 372 -9.85 -1.58 -6.21
CA THR A 372 -8.46 -1.96 -6.50
C THR A 372 -7.96 -3.06 -5.56
N ALA A 373 -7.15 -3.95 -6.10
CA ALA A 373 -6.23 -4.79 -5.34
C ALA A 373 -4.83 -4.58 -5.91
N ALA A 374 -3.89 -4.17 -5.07
CA ALA A 374 -2.56 -3.81 -5.52
C ALA A 374 -1.45 -4.31 -4.60
N LEU A 375 -0.30 -4.59 -5.21
CA LEU A 375 0.97 -4.81 -4.55
C LEU A 375 1.86 -3.64 -4.95
N TYR A 376 2.06 -2.69 -4.03
CA TYR A 376 2.80 -1.45 -4.30
C TYR A 376 4.20 -1.53 -3.65
N GLY A 377 5.21 -1.75 -4.48
CA GLY A 377 6.60 -1.91 -4.07
C GLY A 377 7.42 -0.63 -4.21
N ARG A 378 8.26 -0.33 -3.22
CA ARG A 378 9.24 0.76 -3.25
C ARG A 378 10.65 0.20 -3.39
N VAL A 379 11.41 0.68 -4.38
CA VAL A 379 12.82 0.32 -4.57
C VAL A 379 13.68 1.53 -4.19
N TYR A 380 13.83 1.75 -2.88
CA TYR A 380 14.42 2.97 -2.33
C TYR A 380 15.85 3.24 -2.81
N GLU A 381 16.61 2.21 -3.18
CA GLU A 381 17.97 2.33 -3.71
C GLU A 381 18.01 2.93 -5.13
N ARG A 382 16.86 3.08 -5.79
CA ARG A 382 16.69 3.59 -7.16
C ARG A 382 15.93 4.92 -7.23
N ASP A 383 15.61 5.52 -6.09
CA ASP A 383 14.92 6.82 -6.00
C ASP A 383 15.73 7.97 -6.61
#